data_AF-A0A1T5M3W0-F1
#
_entry.id   AF-A0A1T5M3W0-F1
#
_cell.length_a   1.000
_cell.length_b   1.000
_cell.length_c   1.000
_cell.angle_alpha   90.00
_cell.angle_beta   90.00
_cell.angle_gamma   90.00
#
_symmetry.space_group_name_H-M   'P 1'
#
loop_
_entity.id
_entity.type
_entity.pdbx_description
1 polymer ?
#
loop_
_entity_poly.entity_id
_entity_poly.type
_entity_poly.pdbx_seq_one_letter_code
_entity_poly.pdbx_strand_id
1 'polypeptide(L)'
;MTRAPRPVTAALAVVVVLAGLGGRALLPATIGAPLGDALYATLVVLLVALVVPRTRPVVAAAVGLVVCGAIEAAQLTDVPAQVVERFPLARYVLGTTFVPEDLAWYAAGAVAGGVLLTLVRPRARGVDLSLRHVRADARPRRRGARVAVPVVLVVTLVAAGGTLAWVLRSETQDLSARLVVAQDALDNSADRVADADVRTDLAATIDDARALLDATPVLDRLPGDAPALGTRLDGDVAAVQASRLVFARAQAAESRDALAPVARRAGRVLAATDELAESGQDAGETLRASSRDALGTADELTSETQDDQLAAASLTDLEATASDLSTLRDDLADATQALMTAQDAVVCPEPDQVWFPEAGKIAAKKLAPIPWAPQYSVRADVLDGLVALDAAYRAEFGQHLTVNSAYRSYDQQVEVYNPDDPNPLAAPPGCSNHGLGTAVDISMGPEGFDGARYAWLKERAERHGWTHPDWAEPDGRLPEPWHWQAVETPTEY
;
A
#
# COMPACT_ATOMS: atom_id res chain seq x y z
N MET A 1 -63.80 41.52 -8.80
CA MET A 1 -62.74 40.54 -9.09
C MET A 1 -63.09 39.78 -10.36
N THR A 2 -62.24 39.84 -11.39
CA THR A 2 -62.47 39.15 -12.66
C THR A 2 -62.16 37.66 -12.51
N ARG A 3 -63.06 36.80 -13.03
CA ARG A 3 -62.92 35.33 -12.96
C ARG A 3 -62.04 34.84 -14.10
N ALA A 4 -61.22 33.82 -13.85
CA ALA A 4 -60.57 33.10 -14.94
C ALA A 4 -61.65 32.34 -15.74
N PRO A 5 -61.64 32.40 -17.08
CA PRO A 5 -62.61 31.66 -17.89
C PRO A 5 -62.40 30.15 -17.74
N ARG A 6 -63.40 29.47 -17.16
CA ARG A 6 -63.46 28.01 -16.98
C ARG A 6 -62.96 27.19 -18.17
N PRO A 7 -63.37 27.44 -19.43
CA PRO A 7 -62.89 26.64 -20.57
C PRO A 7 -61.39 26.79 -20.82
N VAL A 8 -60.79 27.95 -20.51
CA VAL A 8 -59.35 28.16 -20.70
C VAL A 8 -58.55 27.51 -19.57
N THR A 9 -59.03 27.62 -18.33
CA THR A 9 -58.42 26.92 -17.18
C THR A 9 -58.48 25.40 -17.35
N ALA A 10 -59.61 24.87 -17.86
CA ALA A 10 -59.76 23.45 -18.16
C ALA A 10 -58.81 23.00 -19.28
N ALA A 11 -58.70 23.77 -20.36
CA ALA A 11 -57.74 23.46 -21.43
C ALA A 11 -56.29 23.48 -20.94
N LEU A 12 -55.92 24.42 -20.06
CA LEU A 12 -54.59 24.45 -19.44
C LEU A 12 -54.34 23.25 -18.55
N ALA A 13 -55.33 22.83 -17.76
CA ALA A 13 -55.21 21.62 -16.94
C ALA A 13 -54.95 20.38 -17.81
N VAL A 14 -55.66 20.24 -18.93
CA VAL A 14 -55.41 19.15 -19.90
C VAL A 14 -54.00 19.24 -20.48
N VAL A 15 -53.52 20.42 -20.86
CA VAL A 15 -52.15 20.60 -21.37
C VAL A 15 -51.10 20.22 -20.32
N VAL A 16 -51.30 20.62 -19.06
CA VAL A 16 -50.39 20.26 -17.95
C VAL A 16 -50.39 18.76 -17.69
N VAL A 17 -51.55 18.10 -17.74
CA VAL A 17 -51.64 16.63 -17.64
C VAL A 17 -50.87 15.95 -18.77
N LEU A 18 -51.09 16.38 -20.02
CA LEU A 18 -50.39 15.80 -21.17
C LEU A 18 -48.88 16.06 -21.12
N ALA A 19 -48.46 17.25 -20.68
CA ALA A 19 -47.06 17.59 -20.50
C ALA A 19 -46.42 16.77 -19.36
N GLY A 20 -47.13 16.54 -18.26
CA GLY A 20 -46.65 15.73 -17.14
C GLY A 20 -46.51 14.26 -17.51
N LEU A 21 -47.53 13.69 -18.16
CA LEU A 21 -47.50 12.31 -18.64
C LEU A 21 -46.46 12.12 -19.76
N GLY A 22 -46.39 13.05 -20.70
CA GLY A 22 -45.41 13.04 -21.78
C GLY A 22 -43.97 13.20 -21.27
N GLY A 23 -43.75 14.12 -20.33
CA GLY A 23 -42.46 14.30 -19.67
C GLY A 23 -42.01 13.04 -18.94
N ARG A 24 -42.92 12.37 -18.23
CA ARG A 24 -42.63 11.11 -17.53
C ARG A 24 -42.38 9.92 -18.48
N ALA A 25 -42.93 9.96 -19.70
CA ALA A 25 -42.79 8.88 -20.68
C ALA A 25 -41.60 9.06 -21.64
N LEU A 26 -41.20 10.30 -21.91
CA LEU A 26 -40.24 10.65 -22.97
C LEU A 26 -38.91 11.17 -22.45
N LEU A 27 -38.84 11.60 -21.19
CA LEU A 27 -37.61 12.12 -20.58
C LEU A 27 -37.01 11.07 -19.62
N PRO A 28 -35.68 11.07 -19.44
CA PRO A 28 -35.03 10.29 -18.40
C PRO A 28 -35.68 10.54 -17.04
N ALA A 29 -35.76 9.51 -16.17
CA ALA A 29 -36.45 9.58 -14.89
C ALA A 29 -35.97 10.75 -14.01
N THR A 30 -34.69 11.10 -14.10
CA THR A 30 -34.04 12.22 -13.39
C THR A 30 -34.54 13.61 -13.80
N ILE A 31 -35.13 13.74 -14.99
CA ILE A 31 -35.76 14.98 -15.48
C ILE A 31 -37.28 14.84 -15.40
N GLY A 32 -37.81 13.67 -15.78
CA GLY A 32 -39.24 13.39 -15.84
C GLY A 32 -39.93 13.35 -14.48
N ALA A 33 -39.25 12.90 -13.42
CA ALA A 33 -39.77 12.90 -12.05
C ALA A 33 -39.94 14.34 -11.50
N PRO A 34 -38.88 15.16 -11.35
CA PRO A 34 -39.02 16.51 -10.79
C PRO A 34 -39.91 17.43 -11.65
N LEU A 35 -39.86 17.26 -12.98
CA LEU A 35 -40.79 17.93 -13.88
C LEU A 35 -42.24 17.49 -13.62
N GLY A 36 -42.44 16.18 -13.42
CA GLY A 36 -43.73 15.60 -13.06
C GLY A 36 -44.29 16.23 -11.80
N ASP A 37 -43.48 16.40 -10.75
CA ASP A 37 -43.89 16.99 -9.48
C ASP A 37 -44.25 18.47 -9.61
N ALA A 38 -43.43 19.24 -10.32
CA ALA A 38 -43.74 20.64 -10.61
C ALA A 38 -45.03 20.80 -11.44
N LEU A 39 -45.25 19.93 -12.43
CA LEU A 39 -46.48 19.94 -13.25
C LEU A 39 -47.69 19.43 -12.46
N TYR A 40 -47.50 18.50 -11.53
CA TYR A 40 -48.55 18.03 -10.63
C TYR A 40 -49.03 19.15 -9.70
N ALA A 41 -48.13 19.88 -9.03
CA ALA A 41 -48.52 21.04 -8.23
C ALA A 41 -49.17 22.14 -9.09
N THR A 42 -48.66 22.37 -10.30
CA THR A 42 -49.30 23.30 -11.27
C THR A 42 -50.74 22.88 -11.57
N LEU A 43 -50.99 21.59 -11.79
CA LEU A 43 -52.32 21.03 -12.04
C LEU A 43 -53.25 21.23 -10.85
N VAL A 44 -52.80 20.95 -9.62
CA VAL A 44 -53.60 21.13 -8.39
C VAL A 44 -54.04 22.59 -8.25
N VAL A 45 -53.15 23.56 -8.52
CA VAL A 45 -53.49 24.99 -8.50
C VAL A 45 -54.58 25.34 -9.53
N LEU A 46 -54.54 24.76 -10.73
CA LEU A 46 -55.56 24.95 -11.76
C LEU A 46 -56.91 24.31 -11.36
N LEU A 47 -56.88 23.14 -10.72
CA LEU A 47 -58.08 22.46 -10.21
C LEU A 47 -58.77 23.26 -9.10
N VAL A 48 -58.02 23.85 -8.17
CA VAL A 48 -58.56 24.77 -7.14
C VAL A 48 -59.32 25.93 -7.80
N ALA A 49 -58.78 26.49 -8.88
CA ALA A 49 -59.42 27.57 -9.62
C ALA A 49 -60.62 27.12 -10.48
N LEU A 50 -60.72 25.84 -10.85
CA LEU A 50 -61.90 25.28 -11.51
C LEU A 50 -63.06 25.07 -10.52
N VAL A 51 -62.76 24.53 -9.34
CA VAL A 51 -63.73 24.27 -8.26
C VAL A 51 -64.24 25.57 -7.65
N VAL A 52 -63.32 26.52 -7.35
CA VAL A 52 -63.65 27.82 -6.77
C VAL A 52 -63.16 28.95 -7.70
N PRO A 53 -63.96 29.36 -8.71
CA PRO A 53 -63.53 30.31 -9.75
C PRO A 53 -63.23 31.73 -9.27
N ARG A 54 -63.57 32.05 -8.01
CA ARG A 54 -63.37 33.37 -7.40
C ARG A 54 -62.07 33.45 -6.58
N THR A 55 -61.35 32.34 -6.39
CA THR A 55 -60.11 32.28 -5.59
C THR A 55 -59.06 33.24 -6.15
N ARG A 56 -58.22 33.85 -5.31
CA ARG A 56 -57.08 34.69 -5.76
C ARG A 56 -55.95 33.77 -6.25
N PRO A 57 -55.15 34.12 -7.27
CA PRO A 57 -54.09 33.24 -7.78
C PRO A 57 -53.08 32.82 -6.70
N VAL A 58 -52.69 33.75 -5.82
CA VAL A 58 -51.81 33.48 -4.68
C VAL A 58 -52.44 32.50 -3.69
N VAL A 59 -53.75 32.64 -3.44
CA VAL A 59 -54.48 31.70 -2.56
C VAL A 59 -54.58 30.32 -3.21
N ALA A 60 -54.81 30.24 -4.53
CA ALA A 60 -54.83 28.97 -5.25
C ALA A 60 -53.44 28.30 -5.25
N ALA A 61 -52.36 29.08 -5.40
CA ALA A 61 -50.98 28.60 -5.29
C ALA A 61 -50.67 28.06 -3.89
N ALA A 62 -51.01 28.81 -2.84
CA ALA A 62 -50.82 28.38 -1.45
C ALA A 62 -51.61 27.10 -1.12
N VAL A 63 -52.88 27.02 -1.55
CA VAL A 63 -53.70 25.81 -1.37
C VAL A 63 -53.10 24.64 -2.15
N GLY A 64 -52.63 24.85 -3.39
CA GLY A 64 -51.99 23.79 -4.17
C GLY A 64 -50.73 23.25 -3.51
N LEU A 65 -49.86 24.13 -2.99
CA LEU A 65 -48.65 23.74 -2.26
C LEU A 65 -48.98 22.95 -0.99
N VAL A 66 -49.96 23.41 -0.20
CA VAL A 66 -50.40 22.71 1.02
C VAL A 66 -50.97 21.33 0.69
N VAL A 67 -51.77 21.21 -0.37
CA VAL A 67 -52.34 19.93 -0.81
C VAL A 67 -51.24 18.96 -1.26
N CYS A 68 -50.28 19.41 -2.08
CA CYS A 68 -49.19 18.56 -2.53
C CYS A 68 -48.29 18.15 -1.35
N GLY A 69 -47.92 19.08 -0.48
CA GLY A 69 -47.14 18.77 0.72
C GLY A 69 -47.86 17.84 1.70
N ALA A 70 -49.20 17.91 1.81
CA ALA A 70 -49.98 16.98 2.63
C ALA A 70 -50.04 15.57 2.01
N ILE A 71 -50.14 15.48 0.67
CA ILE A 71 -50.05 14.19 -0.04
C ILE A 71 -48.66 13.58 0.14
N GLU A 72 -47.61 14.40 0.02
CA GLU A 72 -46.22 13.98 0.21
C GLU A 72 -45.96 13.50 1.63
N ALA A 73 -46.41 14.26 2.64
CA ALA A 73 -46.30 13.85 4.04
C ALA A 73 -47.10 12.57 4.35
N ALA A 74 -48.22 12.31 3.65
CA ALA A 74 -48.97 11.07 3.82
C ALA A 74 -48.18 9.83 3.37
N GLN A 75 -47.17 9.99 2.51
CA GLN A 75 -46.28 8.90 2.06
C GLN A 75 -45.25 8.50 3.12
N LEU A 76 -45.15 9.24 4.24
CA LEU A 76 -44.47 8.78 5.46
C LEU A 76 -45.27 7.69 6.20
N THR A 77 -46.48 7.38 5.73
CA THR A 77 -47.33 6.29 6.23
C THR A 77 -47.52 5.24 5.14
N ASP A 78 -47.91 4.02 5.52
CA ASP A 78 -48.18 2.94 4.56
C ASP A 78 -49.53 3.10 3.81
N VAL A 79 -50.32 4.12 4.16
CA VAL A 79 -51.69 4.28 3.64
C VAL A 79 -51.71 4.48 2.11
N PRO A 80 -50.90 5.38 1.51
CA PRO A 80 -50.86 5.53 0.05
C PRO A 80 -50.47 4.24 -0.67
N ALA A 81 -49.48 3.51 -0.15
CA ALA A 81 -49.02 2.25 -0.74
C ALA A 81 -50.15 1.20 -0.76
N GLN A 82 -50.88 1.02 0.34
CA GLN A 82 -52.02 0.09 0.43
C GLN A 82 -53.17 0.46 -0.53
N VAL A 83 -53.39 1.76 -0.78
CA VAL A 83 -54.39 2.21 -1.75
C VAL A 83 -53.94 1.92 -3.19
N VAL A 84 -52.66 2.13 -3.49
CA VAL A 84 -52.08 1.83 -4.81
C VAL A 84 -52.12 0.33 -5.12
N GLU A 85 -51.91 -0.55 -4.14
CA GLU A 85 -52.03 -2.00 -4.32
C GLU A 85 -53.43 -2.42 -4.77
N ARG A 86 -54.48 -1.82 -4.20
CA ARG A 86 -55.88 -2.12 -4.55
C ARG A 86 -56.34 -1.40 -5.81
N PHE A 87 -55.78 -0.23 -6.08
CA PHE A 87 -56.09 0.59 -7.26
C PHE A 87 -54.81 1.21 -7.83
N PRO A 88 -54.13 0.52 -8.77
CA PRO A 88 -52.82 0.94 -9.28
C PRO A 88 -52.76 2.34 -9.90
N LEU A 89 -53.90 2.85 -10.37
CA LEU A 89 -53.99 4.21 -10.93
C LEU A 89 -53.90 5.30 -9.85
N ALA A 90 -54.11 4.98 -8.56
CA ALA A 90 -53.97 5.93 -7.46
C ALA A 90 -52.56 6.52 -7.35
N ARG A 91 -51.52 5.84 -7.87
CA ARG A 91 -50.12 6.29 -7.80
C ARG A 91 -49.88 7.64 -8.47
N TYR A 92 -50.71 8.01 -9.46
CA TYR A 92 -50.62 9.30 -10.15
C TYR A 92 -51.21 10.47 -9.36
N VAL A 93 -51.89 10.18 -8.25
CA VAL A 93 -52.52 11.19 -7.37
C VAL A 93 -51.88 11.18 -5.98
N LEU A 94 -51.54 10.00 -5.46
CA LEU A 94 -51.08 9.84 -4.08
C LEU A 94 -49.56 9.68 -3.93
N GLY A 95 -48.82 9.44 -5.03
CA GLY A 95 -47.40 9.08 -4.96
C GLY A 95 -47.16 7.70 -4.36
N THR A 96 -45.90 7.34 -4.15
CA THR A 96 -45.51 6.01 -3.64
C THR A 96 -44.40 6.04 -2.59
N THR A 97 -43.60 7.11 -2.54
CA THR A 97 -42.39 7.20 -1.72
C THR A 97 -42.10 8.66 -1.40
N PHE A 98 -41.89 8.96 -0.13
CA PHE A 98 -41.55 10.31 0.31
C PHE A 98 -40.14 10.72 -0.17
N VAL A 99 -40.03 11.84 -0.87
CA VAL A 99 -38.76 12.44 -1.30
C VAL A 99 -38.74 13.93 -0.89
N PRO A 100 -37.86 14.35 0.04
CA PRO A 100 -37.82 15.74 0.53
C PRO A 100 -37.65 16.80 -0.57
N GLU A 101 -36.96 16.44 -1.66
CA GLU A 101 -36.68 17.31 -2.80
C GLU A 101 -37.96 17.67 -3.59
N ASP A 102 -39.00 16.82 -3.54
CA ASP A 102 -40.26 17.03 -4.24
C ASP A 102 -41.01 18.25 -3.69
N LEU A 103 -40.80 18.60 -2.42
CA LEU A 103 -41.36 19.82 -1.82
C LEU A 103 -40.89 21.10 -2.55
N ALA A 104 -39.64 21.13 -3.01
CA ALA A 104 -39.11 22.25 -3.77
C ALA A 104 -39.75 22.32 -5.17
N TRP A 105 -39.97 21.17 -5.81
CA TRP A 105 -40.65 21.07 -7.09
C TRP A 105 -42.14 21.43 -6.99
N TYR A 106 -42.81 21.04 -5.91
CA TYR A 106 -44.18 21.47 -5.62
C TYR A 106 -44.26 22.98 -5.39
N ALA A 107 -43.28 23.59 -4.72
CA ALA A 107 -43.22 25.04 -4.56
C ALA A 107 -43.05 25.74 -5.92
N ALA A 108 -42.14 25.27 -6.77
CA ALA A 108 -41.93 25.80 -8.12
C ALA A 108 -43.20 25.65 -8.98
N GLY A 109 -43.85 24.48 -8.94
CA GLY A 109 -45.10 24.21 -9.62
C GLY A 109 -46.28 25.06 -9.13
N ALA A 110 -46.38 25.29 -7.82
CA ALA A 110 -47.41 26.16 -7.25
C ALA A 110 -47.27 27.61 -7.71
N VAL A 111 -46.03 28.12 -7.77
CA VAL A 111 -45.73 29.45 -8.33
C VAL A 111 -46.07 29.50 -9.81
N ALA A 112 -45.65 28.51 -10.61
CA ALA A 112 -45.97 28.41 -12.03
C ALA A 112 -47.49 28.41 -12.28
N GLY A 113 -48.25 27.61 -11.53
CA GLY A 113 -49.72 27.58 -11.58
C GLY A 113 -50.36 28.91 -11.20
N GLY A 114 -49.85 29.57 -10.16
CA GLY A 114 -50.29 30.91 -9.75
C GLY A 114 -50.08 31.94 -10.87
N VAL A 115 -48.90 31.92 -11.50
CA VAL A 115 -48.57 32.78 -12.65
C VAL A 115 -49.50 32.50 -13.83
N LEU A 116 -49.72 31.23 -14.21
CA LEU A 116 -50.66 30.85 -15.27
C LEU A 116 -52.07 31.38 -15.00
N LEU A 117 -52.56 31.29 -13.76
CA LEU A 117 -53.87 31.85 -13.37
C LEU A 117 -53.92 33.37 -13.45
N THR A 118 -52.83 34.09 -13.13
CA THR A 118 -52.78 35.55 -13.30
C THR A 118 -52.84 35.95 -14.78
N LEU A 119 -52.15 35.20 -15.65
CA LEU A 119 -52.05 35.48 -17.09
C LEU A 119 -53.38 35.28 -17.83
N VAL A 120 -54.22 34.36 -17.34
CA VAL A 120 -55.47 33.96 -17.99
C VAL A 120 -56.67 34.78 -17.51
N ARG A 121 -56.54 35.57 -16.44
CA ARG A 121 -57.62 36.44 -15.95
C ARG A 121 -57.81 37.66 -16.85
N PRO A 122 -59.06 38.05 -17.15
CA PRO A 122 -59.33 39.32 -17.81
C PRO A 122 -58.85 40.48 -16.93
N ARG A 123 -58.06 41.40 -17.47
CA ARG A 123 -57.79 42.69 -16.81
C ARG A 123 -59.09 43.49 -16.79
N ALA A 124 -59.48 44.01 -15.62
CA ALA A 124 -60.61 44.93 -15.53
C ALA A 124 -60.28 46.18 -16.36
N ARG A 125 -61.09 46.48 -17.38
CA ARG A 125 -61.08 47.82 -17.99
C ARG A 125 -61.70 48.76 -16.95
N GLY A 126 -60.93 49.75 -16.49
CA GLY A 126 -61.53 50.90 -15.82
C GLY A 126 -62.55 51.51 -16.76
N VAL A 127 -63.81 51.59 -16.32
CA VAL A 127 -64.86 52.32 -17.02
C VAL A 127 -64.64 53.78 -16.65
N ASP A 128 -64.11 54.56 -17.58
CA ASP A 128 -64.26 56.01 -17.55
C ASP A 128 -65.51 56.37 -18.38
N LEU A 129 -66.44 57.08 -17.74
CA LEU A 129 -67.76 57.43 -18.27
C LEU A 129 -67.64 58.73 -19.09
N SER A 130 -67.31 58.64 -20.38
CA SER A 130 -67.66 59.73 -21.31
C SER A 130 -67.83 59.28 -22.77
N LEU A 131 -69.00 59.66 -23.30
CA LEU A 131 -69.35 59.95 -24.69
C LEU A 131 -69.58 58.82 -25.74
N ARG A 132 -70.82 58.90 -26.24
CA ARG A 132 -71.52 58.36 -27.43
C ARG A 132 -70.70 57.86 -28.64
N HIS A 133 -71.22 56.74 -29.18
CA HIS A 133 -71.30 56.34 -30.59
C HIS A 133 -70.01 56.28 -31.44
N VAL A 134 -69.39 55.10 -31.53
CA VAL A 134 -68.89 54.49 -32.79
C VAL A 134 -68.88 52.97 -32.62
N ARG A 135 -69.47 52.22 -33.57
CA ARG A 135 -69.22 50.78 -33.76
C ARG A 135 -67.74 50.59 -34.10
N ALA A 136 -66.96 50.03 -33.18
CA ALA A 136 -65.62 49.53 -33.48
C ALA A 136 -65.51 48.09 -32.98
N ASP A 137 -65.39 47.16 -33.92
CA ASP A 137 -65.01 45.76 -33.72
C ASP A 137 -63.59 45.68 -33.12
N ALA A 138 -63.47 45.87 -31.81
CA ALA A 138 -62.22 45.64 -31.10
C ALA A 138 -62.19 44.20 -30.57
N ARG A 139 -61.76 43.26 -31.41
CA ARG A 139 -61.38 41.89 -30.99
C ARG A 139 -60.42 41.99 -29.78
N PRO A 140 -60.69 41.35 -28.63
CA PRO A 140 -59.80 41.44 -27.49
C PRO A 140 -58.49 40.66 -27.76
N ARG A 141 -57.36 41.33 -27.53
CA ARG A 141 -55.99 40.82 -27.65
C ARG A 141 -55.77 39.56 -26.80
N ARG A 142 -56.01 38.37 -27.36
CA ARG A 142 -55.60 37.05 -26.79
C ARG A 142 -54.12 36.68 -27.02
N ARG A 143 -53.31 37.54 -27.65
CA ARG A 143 -51.92 37.20 -28.06
C ARG A 143 -50.93 37.06 -26.89
N GLY A 144 -51.02 37.88 -25.84
CA GLY A 144 -50.04 37.84 -24.72
C GLY A 144 -50.07 36.56 -23.89
N ALA A 145 -51.27 36.00 -23.63
CA ALA A 145 -51.41 34.75 -22.88
C ALA A 145 -50.94 33.51 -23.67
N ARG A 146 -50.93 33.57 -25.01
CA ARG A 146 -50.47 32.45 -25.86
C ARG A 146 -48.95 32.25 -25.84
N VAL A 147 -48.18 33.28 -25.49
CA VAL A 147 -46.71 33.21 -25.43
C VAL A 147 -46.22 32.96 -23.99
N ALA A 148 -46.88 33.50 -22.99
CA ALA A 148 -46.42 33.38 -21.60
C ALA A 148 -46.58 31.97 -20.99
N VAL A 149 -47.59 31.19 -21.44
CA VAL A 149 -47.82 29.81 -20.98
C VAL A 149 -46.67 28.85 -21.38
N PRO A 150 -46.27 28.77 -22.67
CA PRO A 150 -45.13 27.92 -23.05
C PRO A 150 -43.82 28.41 -22.41
N VAL A 151 -43.64 29.72 -22.18
CA VAL A 151 -42.45 30.25 -21.50
C VAL A 151 -42.33 29.74 -20.07
N VAL A 152 -43.41 29.75 -19.28
CA VAL A 152 -43.37 29.24 -17.89
C VAL A 152 -43.04 27.75 -17.87
N LEU A 153 -43.64 26.94 -18.76
CA LEU A 153 -43.32 25.52 -18.89
C LEU A 153 -41.85 25.28 -19.27
N VAL A 154 -41.32 26.04 -20.22
CA VAL A 154 -39.91 25.95 -20.63
C VAL A 154 -38.96 26.37 -19.51
N VAL A 155 -39.26 27.44 -18.77
CA VAL A 155 -38.45 27.87 -17.61
C VAL A 155 -38.41 26.79 -16.53
N THR A 156 -39.53 26.09 -16.29
CA THR A 156 -39.61 25.00 -15.29
C THR A 156 -38.77 23.79 -15.74
N LEU A 157 -38.83 23.44 -17.03
CA LEU A 157 -37.98 22.41 -17.64
C LEU A 157 -36.49 22.74 -17.55
N VAL A 158 -36.11 23.99 -17.84
CA VAL A 158 -34.72 24.46 -17.79
C VAL A 158 -34.18 24.49 -16.35
N ALA A 159 -35.00 24.88 -15.38
CA ALA A 159 -34.62 24.86 -13.96
C ALA A 159 -34.36 23.43 -13.46
N ALA A 160 -35.21 22.46 -13.82
CA ALA A 160 -35.01 21.04 -13.51
C ALA A 160 -33.77 20.43 -14.18
N GLY A 161 -33.50 20.79 -15.44
CA GLY A 161 -32.27 20.39 -16.11
C GLY A 161 -31.01 21.00 -15.47
N GLY A 162 -31.10 22.24 -14.99
CA GLY A 162 -30.00 22.95 -14.33
C GLY A 162 -29.58 22.34 -12.99
N THR A 163 -30.54 21.89 -12.17
CA THR A 163 -30.26 21.23 -10.89
C THR A 163 -29.61 19.87 -11.09
N LEU A 164 -30.09 19.06 -12.05
CA LEU A 164 -29.48 17.77 -12.37
C LEU A 164 -28.03 17.93 -12.87
N ALA A 165 -27.80 18.90 -13.76
CA ALA A 165 -26.46 19.20 -14.26
C ALA A 165 -25.50 19.67 -13.15
N TRP A 166 -26.03 20.35 -12.12
CA TRP A 166 -25.24 20.75 -10.95
C TRP A 166 -24.85 19.55 -10.08
N VAL A 167 -25.81 18.66 -9.76
CA VAL A 167 -25.55 17.44 -8.97
C VAL A 167 -24.50 16.54 -9.64
N LEU A 168 -24.68 16.25 -10.93
CA LEU A 168 -23.73 15.43 -11.70
C LEU A 168 -22.33 16.06 -11.73
N ARG A 169 -22.24 17.39 -11.79
CA ARG A 169 -20.96 18.11 -11.75
C ARG A 169 -20.29 18.02 -10.38
N SER A 170 -21.04 18.19 -9.29
CA SER A 170 -20.47 18.08 -7.94
C SER A 170 -19.98 16.67 -7.65
N GLU A 171 -20.75 15.65 -8.04
CA GLU A 171 -20.38 14.25 -7.84
C GLU A 171 -19.13 13.86 -8.62
N THR A 172 -19.01 14.32 -9.87
CA THR A 172 -17.83 14.02 -10.71
C THR A 172 -16.58 14.78 -10.28
N GLN A 173 -16.73 15.99 -9.70
CA GLN A 173 -15.62 16.70 -9.07
C GLN A 173 -15.08 15.97 -7.85
N ASP A 174 -15.96 15.45 -6.99
CA ASP A 174 -15.58 14.66 -5.82
C ASP A 174 -14.87 13.36 -6.23
N LEU A 175 -15.44 12.63 -7.20
CA LEU A 175 -14.80 11.42 -7.75
C LEU A 175 -13.42 11.72 -8.34
N SER A 176 -13.26 12.84 -9.05
CA SER A 176 -11.96 13.25 -9.61
C SER A 176 -10.90 13.47 -8.53
N ALA A 177 -11.28 14.03 -7.38
CA ALA A 177 -10.37 14.22 -6.25
C ALA A 177 -9.96 12.87 -5.63
N ARG A 178 -10.91 11.95 -5.43
CA ARG A 178 -10.63 10.60 -4.92
C ARG A 178 -9.74 9.78 -5.87
N LEU A 179 -9.93 9.93 -7.18
CA LEU A 179 -9.13 9.26 -8.20
C LEU A 179 -7.63 9.61 -8.09
N VAL A 180 -7.29 10.86 -7.76
CA VAL A 180 -5.90 11.27 -7.54
C VAL A 180 -5.29 10.55 -6.34
N VAL A 181 -6.02 10.46 -5.23
CA VAL A 181 -5.58 9.75 -4.01
C VAL A 181 -5.43 8.25 -4.29
N ALA A 182 -6.37 7.65 -5.02
CA ALA A 182 -6.32 6.25 -5.40
C ALA A 182 -5.12 5.94 -6.30
N GLN A 183 -4.83 6.81 -7.26
CA GLN A 183 -3.66 6.66 -8.12
C GLN A 183 -2.35 6.76 -7.32
N ASP A 184 -2.23 7.72 -6.41
CA ASP A 184 -1.07 7.84 -5.53
C ASP A 184 -0.90 6.60 -4.62
N ALA A 185 -2.00 6.08 -4.07
CA ALA A 185 -1.98 4.85 -3.28
C ALA A 185 -1.54 3.64 -4.12
N LEU A 186 -1.96 3.54 -5.39
CA LEU A 186 -1.53 2.49 -6.31
C LEU A 186 -0.06 2.65 -6.70
N ASP A 187 0.42 3.86 -6.95
CA ASP A 187 1.82 4.06 -7.37
C ASP A 187 2.78 3.79 -6.19
N ASN A 188 2.45 4.28 -4.99
CA ASN A 188 3.29 4.15 -3.79
C ASN A 188 3.28 2.75 -3.15
N SER A 189 2.42 1.84 -3.62
CA SER A 189 2.28 0.48 -3.08
C SER A 189 2.95 -0.60 -3.94
N ALA A 190 3.67 -0.21 -5.01
CA ALA A 190 4.34 -1.16 -5.90
C ALA A 190 5.36 -1.99 -5.12
N ASP A 191 5.26 -3.32 -5.21
CA ASP A 191 6.11 -4.30 -4.51
C ASP A 191 6.14 -4.15 -2.98
N ARG A 192 5.14 -3.46 -2.40
CA ARG A 192 5.07 -3.12 -0.96
C ARG A 192 3.77 -3.55 -0.31
N VAL A 193 3.12 -4.60 -0.85
CA VAL A 193 1.86 -5.16 -0.36
C VAL A 193 2.02 -6.64 -0.06
N ALA A 194 1.32 -7.15 0.95
CA ALA A 194 1.35 -8.57 1.31
C ALA A 194 0.50 -9.43 0.36
N ASP A 195 -0.57 -8.84 -0.16
CA ASP A 195 -1.45 -9.41 -1.18
C ASP A 195 -1.40 -8.53 -2.43
N ALA A 196 -1.03 -9.11 -3.58
CA ALA A 196 -0.94 -8.40 -4.84
C ALA A 196 -2.31 -8.15 -5.49
N ASP A 197 -3.33 -8.94 -5.13
CA ASP A 197 -4.67 -8.84 -5.74
C ASP A 197 -5.35 -7.52 -5.36
N VAL A 198 -5.11 -7.00 -4.15
CA VAL A 198 -5.65 -5.69 -3.70
C VAL A 198 -5.22 -4.52 -4.60
N ARG A 199 -4.04 -4.60 -5.22
CA ARG A 199 -3.57 -3.60 -6.20
C ARG A 199 -4.30 -3.75 -7.53
N THR A 200 -4.54 -4.99 -7.95
CA THR A 200 -5.28 -5.31 -9.17
C THR A 200 -6.71 -4.79 -9.08
N ASP A 201 -7.36 -5.00 -7.94
CA ASP A 201 -8.71 -4.50 -7.66
C ASP A 201 -8.77 -2.97 -7.69
N LEU A 202 -7.83 -2.30 -7.01
CA LEU A 202 -7.72 -0.84 -7.04
C LEU A 202 -7.50 -0.30 -8.45
N ALA A 203 -6.62 -0.93 -9.24
CA ALA A 203 -6.37 -0.55 -10.63
C ALA A 203 -7.63 -0.68 -11.50
N ALA A 204 -8.40 -1.77 -11.34
CA ALA A 204 -9.65 -1.95 -12.05
C ALA A 204 -10.70 -0.88 -11.67
N THR A 205 -10.83 -0.56 -10.38
CA THR A 205 -11.76 0.50 -9.94
C THR A 205 -11.31 1.90 -10.40
N ILE A 206 -10.00 2.16 -10.48
CA ILE A 206 -9.44 3.39 -11.08
C ILE A 206 -9.83 3.50 -12.56
N ASP A 207 -9.73 2.40 -13.32
CA ASP A 207 -10.10 2.37 -14.73
C ASP A 207 -11.61 2.58 -14.92
N ASP A 208 -12.45 1.96 -14.08
CA ASP A 208 -13.91 2.21 -14.04
C ASP A 208 -14.22 3.70 -13.79
N ALA A 209 -13.53 4.32 -12.83
CA ALA A 209 -13.71 5.74 -12.50
C ALA A 209 -13.28 6.67 -13.65
N ARG A 210 -12.16 6.38 -14.31
CA ARG A 210 -11.72 7.10 -15.52
C ARG A 210 -12.72 6.96 -16.65
N ALA A 211 -13.23 5.75 -16.90
CA ALA A 211 -14.23 5.51 -17.92
C ALA A 211 -15.50 6.36 -17.67
N LEU A 212 -15.97 6.45 -16.42
CA LEU A 212 -17.12 7.31 -16.07
C LEU A 212 -16.84 8.79 -16.33
N LEU A 213 -15.65 9.28 -15.99
CA LEU A 213 -15.27 10.69 -16.12
C LEU A 213 -15.02 11.12 -17.57
N ASP A 214 -14.32 10.29 -18.34
CA ASP A 214 -13.79 10.63 -19.66
C ASP A 214 -14.63 10.09 -20.82
N ALA A 215 -15.19 8.89 -20.69
CA ALA A 215 -15.83 8.17 -21.78
C ALA A 215 -17.36 8.22 -21.74
N THR A 216 -17.97 8.32 -20.54
CA THR A 216 -19.44 8.36 -20.40
C THR A 216 -19.98 9.78 -20.65
N PRO A 217 -20.82 10.01 -21.67
CA PRO A 217 -21.44 11.31 -21.91
C PRO A 217 -22.27 11.78 -20.70
N VAL A 218 -22.31 13.09 -20.43
CA VAL A 218 -23.05 13.66 -19.27
C VAL A 218 -24.53 13.24 -19.25
N LEU A 219 -25.13 13.02 -20.42
CA LEU A 219 -26.53 12.62 -20.54
C LEU A 219 -26.79 11.16 -20.16
N ASP A 220 -25.75 10.32 -20.17
CA ASP A 220 -25.84 8.88 -19.85
C ASP A 220 -25.43 8.60 -18.39
N ARG A 221 -24.98 9.62 -17.65
CA ARG A 221 -24.63 9.52 -16.22
C ARG A 221 -25.88 9.60 -15.36
N LEU A 222 -26.02 8.69 -14.40
CA LEU A 222 -27.06 8.73 -13.39
C LEU A 222 -26.50 9.34 -12.09
N PRO A 223 -27.30 10.14 -11.36
CA PRO A 223 -26.95 10.55 -10.01
C PRO A 223 -26.65 9.32 -9.14
N GLY A 224 -25.54 9.34 -8.41
CA GLY A 224 -25.11 8.22 -7.59
C GLY A 224 -24.07 7.29 -8.23
N ASP A 225 -23.88 7.32 -9.57
CA ASP A 225 -22.83 6.51 -10.23
C ASP A 225 -21.43 6.88 -9.71
N ALA A 226 -21.13 8.18 -9.69
CA ALA A 226 -19.85 8.69 -9.20
C ALA A 226 -19.65 8.48 -7.68
N PRO A 227 -20.64 8.74 -6.80
CA PRO A 227 -20.57 8.40 -5.38
C PRO A 227 -20.35 6.91 -5.10
N ALA A 228 -20.97 6.01 -5.88
CA ALA A 228 -20.81 4.57 -5.73
C ALA A 228 -19.38 4.14 -6.07
N LEU A 229 -18.82 4.62 -7.19
CA LEU A 229 -17.42 4.40 -7.54
C LEU A 229 -16.45 5.04 -6.55
N GLY A 230 -16.77 6.24 -6.05
CA GLY A 230 -15.97 6.90 -5.00
C GLY A 230 -15.88 6.07 -3.73
N THR A 231 -16.98 5.43 -3.34
CA THR A 231 -17.02 4.52 -2.17
C THR A 231 -16.20 3.25 -2.41
N ARG A 232 -16.24 2.69 -3.63
CA ARG A 232 -15.39 1.55 -4.00
C ARG A 232 -13.91 1.92 -3.99
N LEU A 233 -13.54 3.07 -4.57
CA LEU A 233 -12.16 3.58 -4.54
C LEU A 233 -11.64 3.71 -3.11
N ASP A 234 -12.42 4.31 -2.21
CA ASP A 234 -12.01 4.46 -0.80
C ASP A 234 -11.81 3.10 -0.12
N GLY A 235 -12.68 2.12 -0.42
CA GLY A 235 -12.56 0.74 0.07
C GLY A 235 -11.29 0.05 -0.43
N ASP A 236 -11.01 0.13 -1.73
CA ASP A 236 -9.84 -0.50 -2.35
C ASP A 236 -8.54 0.17 -1.89
N VAL A 237 -8.53 1.51 -1.73
CA VAL A 237 -7.41 2.24 -1.13
C VAL A 237 -7.18 1.76 0.31
N ALA A 238 -8.22 1.61 1.11
CA ALA A 238 -8.08 1.11 2.48
C ALA A 238 -7.55 -0.34 2.51
N ALA A 239 -7.98 -1.20 1.59
CA ALA A 239 -7.47 -2.56 1.45
C ALA A 239 -5.97 -2.58 1.09
N VAL A 240 -5.54 -1.72 0.15
CA VAL A 240 -4.13 -1.54 -0.17
C VAL A 240 -3.33 -1.08 1.05
N GLN A 241 -3.80 -0.07 1.79
CA GLN A 241 -3.11 0.42 2.99
C GLN A 241 -3.00 -0.66 4.08
N ALA A 242 -4.05 -1.46 4.28
CA ALA A 242 -4.01 -2.60 5.21
C ALA A 242 -2.99 -3.67 4.76
N SER A 243 -2.95 -3.99 3.46
CA SER A 243 -1.98 -4.93 2.89
C SER A 243 -0.54 -4.43 3.02
N ARG A 244 -0.31 -3.11 2.83
CA ARG A 244 0.99 -2.47 3.07
C ARG A 244 1.44 -2.55 4.52
N LEU A 245 0.53 -2.36 5.48
CA LEU A 245 0.84 -2.49 6.91
C LEU A 245 1.32 -3.90 7.25
N VAL A 246 0.69 -4.93 6.68
CA VAL A 246 1.13 -6.33 6.87
C VAL A 246 2.53 -6.53 6.28
N PHE A 247 2.76 -6.05 5.06
CA PHE A 247 4.07 -6.11 4.40
C PHE A 247 5.17 -5.41 5.21
N ALA A 248 4.93 -4.17 5.65
CA ALA A 248 5.91 -3.36 6.38
C ALA A 248 6.28 -4.00 7.73
N ARG A 249 5.31 -4.61 8.44
CA ARG A 249 5.60 -5.37 9.67
C ARG A 249 6.49 -6.58 9.40
N ALA A 250 6.19 -7.34 8.35
CA ALA A 250 7.01 -8.49 7.97
C ALA A 250 8.43 -8.06 7.60
N GLN A 251 8.58 -6.96 6.85
CA GLN A 251 9.87 -6.40 6.47
C GLN A 251 10.67 -5.94 7.70
N ALA A 252 10.06 -5.23 8.64
CA ALA A 252 10.74 -4.82 9.87
C ALA A 252 11.19 -6.02 10.72
N ALA A 253 10.36 -7.05 10.84
CA ALA A 253 10.71 -8.29 11.54
C ALA A 253 11.87 -9.03 10.84
N GLU A 254 11.87 -9.10 9.52
CA GLU A 254 12.96 -9.68 8.74
C GLU A 254 14.27 -8.91 8.91
N SER A 255 14.24 -7.56 8.84
CA SER A 255 15.40 -6.72 9.09
C SER A 255 15.98 -6.92 10.51
N ARG A 256 15.12 -7.04 11.52
CA ARG A 256 15.51 -7.34 12.91
C ARG A 256 16.19 -8.70 13.01
N ASP A 257 15.61 -9.73 12.39
CA ASP A 257 16.15 -11.08 12.43
C ASP A 257 17.51 -11.16 11.68
N ALA A 258 17.68 -10.37 10.62
CA ALA A 258 18.93 -10.22 9.89
C ALA A 258 20.03 -9.46 10.67
N LEU A 259 19.66 -8.50 11.53
CA LEU A 259 20.59 -7.79 12.41
C LEU A 259 21.18 -8.71 13.50
N ALA A 260 20.37 -9.62 14.04
CA ALA A 260 20.75 -10.47 15.17
C ALA A 260 22.07 -11.27 15.01
N PRO A 261 22.36 -11.97 13.89
CA PRO A 261 23.66 -12.63 13.71
C PRO A 261 24.84 -11.66 13.63
N VAL A 262 24.66 -10.48 13.03
CA VAL A 262 25.70 -9.45 12.94
C VAL A 262 26.02 -8.89 14.32
N ALA A 263 25.00 -8.53 15.10
CA ALA A 263 25.16 -8.07 16.48
C ALA A 263 25.86 -9.11 17.37
N ARG A 264 25.52 -10.40 17.23
CA ARG A 264 26.22 -11.47 17.95
C ARG A 264 27.70 -11.60 17.55
N ARG A 265 28.06 -11.38 16.28
CA ARG A 265 29.47 -11.38 15.83
C ARG A 265 30.19 -10.17 16.40
N ALA A 266 29.61 -8.98 16.25
CA ALA A 266 30.14 -7.73 16.77
C ALA A 266 30.42 -7.82 18.28
N GLY A 267 29.47 -8.36 19.06
CA GLY A 267 29.65 -8.56 20.50
C GLY A 267 30.79 -9.51 20.86
N ARG A 268 31.02 -10.58 20.06
CA ARG A 268 32.16 -11.49 20.27
C ARG A 268 33.49 -10.83 19.94
N VAL A 269 33.54 -10.07 18.86
CA VAL A 269 34.74 -9.30 18.48
C VAL A 269 35.04 -8.28 19.57
N LEU A 270 34.08 -7.43 19.94
CA LEU A 270 34.25 -6.43 20.99
C LEU A 270 34.73 -7.02 22.31
N ALA A 271 34.13 -8.12 22.77
CA ALA A 271 34.55 -8.79 24.00
C ALA A 271 36.01 -9.25 23.94
N ALA A 272 36.42 -9.87 22.82
CA ALA A 272 37.80 -10.31 22.64
C ALA A 272 38.77 -9.13 22.51
N THR A 273 38.36 -8.03 21.89
CA THR A 273 39.20 -6.82 21.80
C THR A 273 39.31 -6.10 23.15
N ASP A 274 38.25 -6.12 23.97
CA ASP A 274 38.29 -5.61 25.36
C ASP A 274 39.25 -6.46 26.23
N GLU A 275 39.23 -7.80 26.12
CA GLU A 275 40.20 -8.68 26.80
C GLU A 275 41.66 -8.34 26.42
N LEU A 276 41.89 -8.02 25.14
CA LEU A 276 43.19 -7.57 24.66
C LEU A 276 43.61 -6.23 25.27
N ALA A 277 42.69 -5.27 25.33
CA ALA A 277 42.95 -3.97 25.93
C ALA A 277 43.32 -4.09 27.42
N GLU A 278 42.65 -4.99 28.15
CA GLU A 278 42.95 -5.29 29.55
C GLU A 278 44.35 -5.90 29.74
N SER A 279 44.86 -6.62 28.73
CA SER A 279 46.24 -7.14 28.72
C SER A 279 47.32 -6.08 28.45
N GLY A 280 46.91 -4.82 28.22
CA GLY A 280 47.80 -3.68 28.00
C GLY A 280 48.12 -3.40 26.53
N GLN A 281 47.44 -4.05 25.59
CA GLN A 281 47.60 -3.81 24.16
C GLN A 281 46.59 -2.77 23.65
N ASP A 282 47.05 -1.72 22.95
CA ASP A 282 46.15 -0.69 22.41
C ASP A 282 45.43 -1.18 21.16
N ALA A 283 44.28 -1.83 21.36
CA ALA A 283 43.42 -2.33 20.29
C ALA A 283 42.29 -1.34 19.96
N GLY A 284 42.62 -0.05 19.81
CA GLY A 284 41.74 0.97 19.22
C GLY A 284 40.52 1.35 20.06
N GLU A 285 40.73 2.06 21.18
CA GLU A 285 39.64 2.52 22.09
C GLU A 285 38.48 3.21 21.37
N THR A 286 38.75 4.09 20.40
CA THR A 286 37.69 4.78 19.64
C THR A 286 36.79 3.80 18.87
N LEU A 287 37.37 2.74 18.28
CA LEU A 287 36.61 1.73 17.54
C LEU A 287 35.79 0.86 18.49
N ARG A 288 36.34 0.52 19.66
CA ARG A 288 35.62 -0.21 20.72
C ARG A 288 34.45 0.59 21.26
N ALA A 289 34.64 1.88 21.54
CA ALA A 289 33.56 2.77 21.96
C ALA A 289 32.44 2.84 20.92
N SER A 290 32.79 3.06 19.64
CA SER A 290 31.80 3.09 18.56
C SER A 290 31.06 1.76 18.38
N SER A 291 31.75 0.62 18.54
CA SER A 291 31.13 -0.71 18.47
C SER A 291 30.17 -0.95 19.63
N ARG A 292 30.51 -0.47 20.83
CA ARG A 292 29.66 -0.57 22.03
C ARG A 292 28.40 0.27 21.88
N ASP A 293 28.53 1.49 21.37
CA ASP A 293 27.39 2.37 21.11
C ASP A 293 26.44 1.75 20.07
N ALA A 294 26.99 1.23 18.95
CA ALA A 294 26.20 0.58 17.91
C ALA A 294 25.49 -0.70 18.40
N LEU A 295 26.15 -1.50 19.25
CA LEU A 295 25.52 -2.65 19.91
C LEU A 295 24.40 -2.23 20.87
N GLY A 296 24.58 -1.13 21.60
CA GLY A 296 23.54 -0.56 22.45
C GLY A 296 22.31 -0.15 21.63
N THR A 297 22.51 0.55 20.51
CA THR A 297 21.42 0.89 19.57
C THR A 297 20.75 -0.37 18.99
N ALA A 298 21.52 -1.43 18.70
CA ALA A 298 20.98 -2.67 18.18
C ALA A 298 20.08 -3.38 19.19
N ASP A 299 20.47 -3.40 20.47
CA ASP A 299 19.67 -3.95 21.55
C ASP A 299 18.39 -3.15 21.78
N GLU A 300 18.47 -1.81 21.77
CA GLU A 300 17.32 -0.91 21.87
C GLU A 300 16.31 -1.15 20.73
N LEU A 301 16.76 -1.08 19.47
CA LEU A 301 15.88 -1.29 18.32
C LEU A 301 15.31 -2.72 18.29
N THR A 302 16.07 -3.74 18.70
CA THR A 302 15.56 -5.11 18.80
C THR A 302 14.44 -5.24 19.85
N SER A 303 14.53 -4.47 20.93
CA SER A 303 13.48 -4.40 21.95
C SER A 303 12.25 -3.62 21.46
N GLU A 304 12.45 -2.55 20.69
CA GLU A 304 11.36 -1.73 20.13
C GLU A 304 10.63 -2.41 18.97
N THR A 305 11.28 -3.39 18.32
CA THR A 305 10.74 -4.13 17.16
C THR A 305 10.17 -5.49 17.52
N GLN A 306 9.79 -5.71 18.78
CA GLN A 306 9.04 -6.91 19.17
C GLN A 306 7.66 -6.92 18.49
N ASP A 307 7.12 -8.12 18.26
CA ASP A 307 5.92 -8.30 17.44
C ASP A 307 4.71 -7.49 17.94
N ASP A 308 4.54 -7.37 19.27
CA ASP A 308 3.49 -6.56 19.90
C ASP A 308 3.66 -5.04 19.62
N GLN A 309 4.89 -4.55 19.54
CA GLN A 309 5.19 -3.15 19.23
C GLN A 309 4.96 -2.86 17.74
N LEU A 310 5.43 -3.76 16.85
CA LEU A 310 5.18 -3.66 15.41
C LEU A 310 3.68 -3.71 15.08
N ALA A 311 2.90 -4.47 15.85
CA ALA A 311 1.45 -4.52 15.69
C ALA A 311 0.78 -3.15 15.92
N ALA A 312 1.29 -2.34 16.85
CA ALA A 312 0.75 -1.02 17.18
C ALA A 312 1.30 0.13 16.33
N ALA A 313 2.40 -0.08 15.60
CA ALA A 313 3.10 0.94 14.83
C ALA A 313 2.33 1.41 13.58
N SER A 314 2.55 2.67 13.20
CA SER A 314 2.01 3.23 11.95
C SER A 314 2.81 2.74 10.73
N LEU A 315 2.24 2.87 9.53
CA LEU A 315 2.94 2.48 8.30
C LEU A 315 4.26 3.23 8.13
N THR A 316 4.26 4.53 8.38
CA THR A 316 5.47 5.37 8.27
C THR A 316 6.54 4.93 9.25
N ASP A 317 6.16 4.63 10.50
CA ASP A 317 7.11 4.18 11.52
C ASP A 317 7.70 2.83 11.14
N LEU A 318 6.87 1.87 10.68
CA LEU A 318 7.34 0.56 10.24
C LEU A 318 8.34 0.63 9.08
N GLU A 319 8.06 1.48 8.09
CA GLU A 319 8.95 1.67 6.94
C GLU A 319 10.27 2.33 7.36
N ALA A 320 10.24 3.30 8.27
CA ALA A 320 11.44 3.92 8.83
C ALA A 320 12.25 2.90 9.65
N THR A 321 11.60 2.17 10.55
CA THR A 321 12.23 1.13 11.38
C THR A 321 12.91 0.04 10.55
N ALA A 322 12.26 -0.44 9.49
CA ALA A 322 12.88 -1.43 8.60
C ALA A 322 14.17 -0.89 7.93
N SER A 323 14.17 0.39 7.56
CA SER A 323 15.34 1.09 7.00
C SER A 323 16.44 1.31 8.03
N ASP A 324 16.08 1.71 9.25
CA ASP A 324 17.02 1.96 10.34
C ASP A 324 17.72 0.67 10.77
N LEU A 325 16.98 -0.44 10.87
CA LEU A 325 17.54 -1.77 11.16
C LEU A 325 18.53 -2.22 10.08
N SER A 326 18.23 -1.97 8.79
CA SER A 326 19.15 -2.31 7.70
C SER A 326 20.41 -1.45 7.75
N THR A 327 20.27 -0.15 7.97
CA THR A 327 21.41 0.78 8.11
C THR A 327 22.29 0.36 9.27
N LEU A 328 21.69 0.11 10.45
CA LEU A 328 22.44 -0.30 11.63
C LEU A 328 23.15 -1.64 11.44
N ARG A 329 22.53 -2.60 10.73
CA ARG A 329 23.18 -3.87 10.39
C ARG A 329 24.46 -3.63 9.60
N ASP A 330 24.42 -2.75 8.60
CA ASP A 330 25.56 -2.45 7.73
C ASP A 330 26.64 -1.68 8.50
N ASP A 331 26.27 -0.64 9.26
CA ASP A 331 27.17 0.11 10.13
C ASP A 331 27.87 -0.79 11.16
N LEU A 332 27.12 -1.73 11.75
CA LEU A 332 27.66 -2.67 12.73
C LEU A 332 28.60 -3.69 12.09
N ALA A 333 28.32 -4.13 10.85
CA ALA A 333 29.21 -5.00 10.10
C ALA A 333 30.54 -4.29 9.79
N ASP A 334 30.47 -3.04 9.31
CA ASP A 334 31.64 -2.21 8.99
C ASP A 334 32.47 -1.90 10.25
N ALA A 335 31.81 -1.52 11.35
CA ALA A 335 32.47 -1.29 12.63
C ALA A 335 33.15 -2.56 13.16
N THR A 336 32.49 -3.72 13.02
CA THR A 336 33.07 -5.02 13.40
C THR A 336 34.32 -5.31 12.57
N GLN A 337 34.27 -5.12 11.25
CA GLN A 337 35.42 -5.35 10.37
C GLN A 337 36.59 -4.40 10.69
N ALA A 338 36.31 -3.12 10.96
CA ALA A 338 37.32 -2.16 11.38
C ALA A 338 37.97 -2.57 12.71
N LEU A 339 37.18 -3.07 13.65
CA LEU A 339 37.67 -3.54 14.94
C LEU A 339 38.52 -4.80 14.81
N MET A 340 38.10 -5.77 13.98
CA MET A 340 38.90 -6.96 13.68
C MET A 340 40.22 -6.60 12.99
N THR A 341 40.21 -5.62 12.08
CA THR A 341 41.44 -5.09 11.45
C THR A 341 42.40 -4.46 12.46
N ALA A 342 41.87 -3.69 13.41
CA ALA A 342 42.68 -3.11 14.49
C ALA A 342 43.24 -4.20 15.42
N GLN A 343 42.48 -5.26 15.67
CA GLN A 343 42.93 -6.42 16.44
C GLN A 343 44.03 -7.19 15.71
N ASP A 344 43.89 -7.43 14.41
CA ASP A 344 44.92 -8.05 13.57
C ASP A 344 46.25 -7.32 13.65
N ALA A 345 46.22 -5.98 13.52
CA ALA A 345 47.43 -5.16 13.57
C ALA A 345 48.24 -5.31 14.87
N VAL A 346 47.61 -5.84 15.92
CA VAL A 346 48.21 -6.06 17.24
C VAL A 346 48.53 -7.53 17.49
N VAL A 347 47.72 -8.47 16.98
CA VAL A 347 47.79 -9.90 17.30
C VAL A 347 48.46 -10.72 16.21
N CYS A 348 48.18 -10.43 14.94
CA CYS A 348 48.65 -11.20 13.80
C CYS A 348 49.77 -10.42 13.09
N PRO A 349 51.05 -10.77 13.32
CA PRO A 349 52.19 -10.00 12.80
C PRO A 349 52.38 -10.08 11.28
N GLU A 350 51.68 -11.00 10.61
CA GLU A 350 51.96 -11.36 9.22
C GLU A 350 50.75 -11.10 8.30
N PRO A 351 50.94 -10.63 7.06
CA PRO A 351 49.84 -10.24 6.17
C PRO A 351 48.89 -11.37 5.75
N ASP A 352 49.33 -12.62 5.81
CA ASP A 352 48.54 -13.82 5.50
C ASP A 352 47.75 -14.36 6.70
N GLN A 353 47.93 -13.74 7.87
CA GLN A 353 47.24 -14.11 9.10
C GLN A 353 46.07 -13.17 9.32
N VAL A 354 44.91 -13.77 9.58
CA VAL A 354 43.68 -13.05 9.90
C VAL A 354 43.12 -13.60 11.20
N TRP A 355 42.85 -12.70 12.14
CA TRP A 355 42.37 -13.02 13.46
C TRP A 355 40.87 -13.29 13.45
N PHE A 356 40.45 -14.42 14.01
CA PHE A 356 39.03 -14.71 14.21
C PHE A 356 38.73 -15.00 15.68
N PRO A 357 37.65 -14.42 16.26
CA PRO A 357 37.28 -14.70 17.64
C PRO A 357 36.88 -16.16 17.86
N GLU A 358 36.44 -16.86 16.80
CA GLU A 358 36.09 -18.27 16.83
C GLU A 358 37.28 -19.23 16.64
N ALA A 359 38.46 -18.73 16.23
CA ALA A 359 39.62 -19.57 15.98
C ALA A 359 40.04 -20.30 17.27
N GLY A 360 40.03 -21.63 17.21
CA GLY A 360 40.31 -22.51 18.35
C GLY A 360 39.13 -22.68 19.31
N LYS A 361 37.96 -22.11 19.01
CA LYS A 361 36.73 -22.15 19.80
C LYS A 361 35.54 -22.72 19.01
N ILE A 362 35.81 -23.50 17.95
CA ILE A 362 34.78 -24.09 17.11
C ILE A 362 34.01 -25.17 17.90
N ALA A 363 32.68 -25.06 17.91
CA ALA A 363 31.83 -26.02 18.62
C ALA A 363 32.00 -27.44 18.06
N ALA A 364 32.11 -28.45 18.94
CA ALA A 364 32.34 -29.84 18.55
C ALA A 364 31.35 -30.38 17.49
N LYS A 365 30.08 -29.94 17.51
CA LYS A 365 29.07 -30.33 16.52
C LYS A 365 29.34 -29.82 15.09
N LYS A 366 30.20 -28.80 14.94
CA LYS A 366 30.62 -28.25 13.64
C LYS A 366 31.92 -28.89 13.15
N LEU A 367 32.56 -29.71 13.98
CA LEU A 367 33.75 -30.45 13.63
C LEU A 367 33.36 -31.89 13.29
N ALA A 368 34.08 -32.49 12.36
CA ALA A 368 33.93 -33.87 11.99
C ALA A 368 35.29 -34.58 12.01
N PRO A 369 35.37 -35.79 12.59
CA PRO A 369 36.61 -36.55 12.61
C PRO A 369 37.01 -36.99 11.21
N ILE A 370 38.31 -36.97 10.93
CA ILE A 370 38.86 -37.44 9.65
C ILE A 370 38.78 -38.99 9.63
N PRO A 371 38.10 -39.62 8.64
CA PRO A 371 37.78 -41.05 8.70
C PRO A 371 38.96 -42.02 8.89
N TRP A 372 40.12 -41.71 8.29
CA TRP A 372 41.33 -42.53 8.41
C TRP A 372 42.31 -42.04 9.50
N ALA A 373 42.00 -40.92 10.16
CA ALA A 373 42.79 -40.34 11.24
C ALA A 373 41.87 -39.69 12.30
N PRO A 374 41.02 -40.47 12.99
CA PRO A 374 39.89 -39.96 13.77
C PRO A 374 40.29 -39.17 15.02
N GLN A 375 41.56 -39.16 15.41
CA GLN A 375 42.11 -38.27 16.42
C GLN A 375 42.18 -36.80 15.97
N TYR A 376 42.13 -36.56 14.66
CA TYR A 376 42.08 -35.24 14.05
C TYR A 376 40.67 -34.94 13.55
N SER A 377 40.32 -33.66 13.53
CA SER A 377 39.04 -33.19 13.02
C SER A 377 39.23 -31.95 12.17
N VAL A 378 38.33 -31.76 11.21
CA VAL A 378 38.20 -30.54 10.42
C VAL A 378 36.77 -30.03 10.55
N ARG A 379 36.50 -28.82 10.06
CA ARG A 379 35.14 -28.29 9.95
C ARG A 379 34.33 -29.21 9.03
N ALA A 380 33.11 -29.53 9.43
CA ALA A 380 32.33 -30.60 8.80
C ALA A 380 32.00 -30.31 7.31
N ASP A 381 31.89 -29.04 6.94
CA ASP A 381 31.64 -28.56 5.57
C ASP A 381 32.84 -28.79 4.63
N VAL A 382 34.08 -28.83 5.12
CA VAL A 382 35.28 -29.06 4.30
C VAL A 382 35.72 -30.54 4.26
N LEU A 383 35.06 -31.40 5.05
CA LEU A 383 35.46 -32.80 5.19
C LEU A 383 35.31 -33.59 3.89
N ASP A 384 34.20 -33.42 3.17
CA ASP A 384 33.91 -34.20 1.96
C ASP A 384 34.98 -34.00 0.89
N GLY A 385 35.48 -32.77 0.76
CA GLY A 385 36.62 -32.44 -0.11
C GLY A 385 37.89 -33.18 0.32
N LEU A 386 38.17 -33.23 1.62
CA LEU A 386 39.35 -33.92 2.17
C LEU A 386 39.26 -35.43 1.94
N VAL A 387 38.08 -36.01 2.12
CA VAL A 387 37.80 -37.43 1.86
C VAL A 387 37.98 -37.77 0.39
N ALA A 388 37.51 -36.92 -0.52
CA ALA A 388 37.71 -37.11 -1.96
C ALA A 388 39.18 -37.01 -2.35
N LEU A 389 39.92 -36.06 -1.77
CA LEU A 389 41.36 -35.91 -1.96
C LEU A 389 42.12 -37.16 -1.49
N ASP A 390 41.82 -37.67 -0.29
CA ASP A 390 42.43 -38.88 0.25
C ASP A 390 42.12 -40.12 -0.59
N ALA A 391 40.88 -40.27 -1.08
CA ALA A 391 40.50 -41.37 -1.96
C ALA A 391 41.34 -41.36 -3.26
N ALA A 392 41.53 -40.18 -3.85
CA ALA A 392 42.38 -40.01 -5.03
C ALA A 392 43.87 -40.26 -4.70
N TYR A 393 44.34 -39.79 -3.54
CA TYR A 393 45.71 -39.98 -3.09
C TYR A 393 46.02 -41.46 -2.86
N ARG A 394 45.08 -42.18 -2.24
CA ARG A 394 45.18 -43.62 -2.02
C ARG A 394 45.17 -44.42 -3.32
N ALA A 395 44.45 -43.98 -4.34
CA ALA A 395 44.48 -44.61 -5.65
C ALA A 395 45.85 -44.46 -6.34
N GLU A 396 46.56 -43.35 -6.12
CA GLU A 396 47.91 -43.12 -6.65
C GLU A 396 48.99 -43.87 -5.85
N PHE A 397 49.02 -43.65 -4.54
CA PHE A 397 50.15 -44.04 -3.69
C PHE A 397 49.89 -45.31 -2.86
N GLY A 398 48.68 -45.88 -2.93
CA GLY A 398 48.31 -47.10 -2.21
C GLY A 398 48.11 -46.95 -0.71
N GLN A 399 48.23 -45.74 -0.17
CA GLN A 399 48.09 -45.43 1.26
C GLN A 399 47.25 -44.16 1.47
N HIS A 400 46.65 -44.03 2.65
CA HIS A 400 45.97 -42.81 3.05
C HIS A 400 46.94 -41.64 3.25
N LEU A 401 46.42 -40.41 3.18
CA LEU A 401 47.13 -39.21 3.63
C LEU A 401 47.53 -39.38 5.11
N THR A 402 48.79 -39.10 5.42
CA THR A 402 49.24 -39.10 6.81
C THR A 402 49.05 -37.71 7.38
N VAL A 403 48.00 -37.52 8.18
CA VAL A 403 47.68 -36.25 8.85
C VAL A 403 48.45 -36.17 10.16
N ASN A 404 49.18 -35.08 10.37
CA ASN A 404 49.97 -34.79 11.57
C ASN A 404 49.28 -33.77 12.49
N SER A 405 48.47 -32.90 11.92
CA SER A 405 47.73 -31.84 12.61
C SER A 405 46.50 -31.47 11.78
N ALA A 406 45.46 -30.98 12.45
CA ALA A 406 44.24 -30.47 11.81
C ALA A 406 43.67 -29.36 12.70
N TYR A 407 42.37 -29.39 13.04
CA TYR A 407 41.82 -28.46 14.02
C TYR A 407 42.64 -28.41 15.31
N ARG A 408 43.05 -27.20 15.72
CA ARG A 408 43.69 -26.92 17.01
C ARG A 408 42.77 -26.05 17.84
N SER A 409 42.51 -26.44 19.10
CA SER A 409 41.84 -25.57 20.06
C SER A 409 42.71 -24.35 20.39
N TYR A 410 42.11 -23.33 21.01
CA TYR A 410 42.84 -22.15 21.43
C TYR A 410 44.01 -22.50 22.36
N ASP A 411 43.77 -23.35 23.36
CA ASP A 411 44.79 -23.79 24.31
C ASP A 411 45.92 -24.58 23.62
N GLN A 412 45.59 -25.46 22.68
CA GLN A 412 46.59 -26.17 21.86
C GLN A 412 47.40 -25.19 21.01
N GLN A 413 46.78 -24.12 20.50
CA GLN A 413 47.50 -23.10 19.75
C GLN A 413 48.44 -22.31 20.67
N VAL A 414 48.03 -22.00 21.91
CA VAL A 414 48.89 -21.37 22.92
C VAL A 414 50.10 -22.26 23.21
N GLU A 415 49.90 -23.57 23.38
CA GLU A 415 51.00 -24.51 23.63
C GLU A 415 51.99 -24.58 22.46
N VAL A 416 51.52 -24.60 21.22
CA VAL A 416 52.37 -24.68 20.02
C VAL A 416 53.06 -23.34 19.71
N TYR A 417 52.36 -22.22 19.93
CA TYR A 417 52.91 -20.88 19.75
C TYR A 417 53.92 -20.53 20.84
N ASN A 418 53.65 -20.90 22.09
CA ASN A 418 54.44 -20.57 23.27
C ASN A 418 54.68 -19.05 23.44
N PRO A 419 53.75 -18.30 24.06
CA PRO A 419 53.87 -16.84 24.18
C PRO A 419 55.15 -16.33 24.87
N ASP A 420 55.74 -17.12 25.78
CA ASP A 420 56.95 -16.75 26.52
C ASP A 420 58.24 -16.89 25.66
N ASP A 421 58.22 -17.81 24.69
CA ASP A 421 59.30 -18.03 23.72
C ASP A 421 58.68 -18.45 22.37
N PRO A 422 58.20 -17.46 21.59
CA PRO A 422 57.37 -17.71 20.41
C PRO A 422 58.03 -18.62 19.39
N ASN A 423 57.36 -19.72 19.06
CA ASN A 423 57.74 -20.60 17.97
C ASN A 423 57.54 -19.87 16.64
N PRO A 424 58.61 -19.62 15.85
CA PRO A 424 58.51 -18.86 14.61
C PRO A 424 57.72 -19.57 13.50
N LEU A 425 57.44 -20.87 13.66
CA LEU A 425 56.62 -21.66 12.73
C LEU A 425 55.12 -21.66 13.10
N ALA A 426 54.75 -21.04 14.22
CA ALA A 426 53.38 -21.06 14.70
C ALA A 426 52.77 -19.66 14.62
N ALA A 427 51.59 -19.55 14.03
CA ALA A 427 50.80 -18.33 14.13
C ALA A 427 50.33 -18.10 15.57
N PRO A 428 50.17 -16.85 16.02
CA PRO A 428 49.60 -16.53 17.33
C PRO A 428 48.20 -17.15 17.52
N PRO A 429 47.77 -17.43 18.77
CA PRO A 429 46.42 -17.86 19.06
C PRO A 429 45.38 -16.89 18.49
N GLY A 430 44.45 -17.41 17.70
CA GLY A 430 43.45 -16.60 16.98
C GLY A 430 43.78 -16.34 15.50
N CYS A 431 45.06 -16.42 15.12
CA CYS A 431 45.55 -16.13 13.76
C CYS A 431 45.80 -17.39 12.89
N SER A 432 45.71 -18.59 13.48
CA SER A 432 46.01 -19.84 12.76
C SER A 432 44.78 -20.42 12.06
N ASN A 433 44.94 -20.80 10.78
CA ASN A 433 43.92 -21.52 10.02
C ASN A 433 43.56 -22.90 10.62
N HIS A 434 44.45 -23.49 11.44
CA HIS A 434 44.11 -24.68 12.23
C HIS A 434 43.02 -24.38 13.26
N GLY A 435 42.99 -23.16 13.82
CA GLY A 435 41.93 -22.72 14.73
C GLY A 435 40.57 -22.64 14.05
N LEU A 436 40.51 -22.44 12.73
CA LEU A 436 39.27 -22.40 11.96
C LEU A 436 38.75 -23.81 11.60
N GLY A 437 39.58 -24.85 11.82
CA GLY A 437 39.29 -26.22 11.43
C GLY A 437 39.34 -26.42 9.91
N THR A 438 39.96 -25.51 9.16
CA THR A 438 40.06 -25.57 7.70
C THR A 438 41.47 -25.90 7.21
N ALA A 439 42.42 -26.15 8.10
CA ALA A 439 43.78 -26.54 7.77
C ALA A 439 44.12 -27.96 8.24
N VAL A 440 45.02 -28.62 7.51
CA VAL A 440 45.63 -29.90 7.85
C VAL A 440 47.12 -29.87 7.53
N ASP A 441 47.92 -30.47 8.41
CA ASP A 441 49.31 -30.77 8.12
C ASP A 441 49.44 -32.20 7.62
N ILE A 442 49.94 -32.37 6.41
CA ILE A 442 50.11 -33.67 5.75
C ILE A 442 51.61 -34.00 5.70
N SER A 443 51.98 -35.24 6.01
CA SER A 443 53.36 -35.69 5.88
C SER A 443 53.80 -35.72 4.40
N MET A 444 54.85 -34.97 4.09
CA MET A 444 55.44 -34.93 2.73
C MET A 444 56.56 -35.95 2.50
N GLY A 445 56.99 -36.65 3.56
CA GLY A 445 58.22 -37.46 3.52
C GLY A 445 59.48 -36.60 3.57
N PRO A 446 60.67 -37.23 3.55
CA PRO A 446 61.95 -36.53 3.70
C PRO A 446 62.29 -35.61 2.50
N GLU A 447 61.68 -35.84 1.33
CA GLU A 447 61.92 -35.03 0.14
C GLU A 447 61.20 -33.67 0.17
N GLY A 448 60.20 -33.49 1.04
CA GLY A 448 59.47 -32.22 1.19
C GLY A 448 58.92 -31.69 -0.15
N PHE A 449 59.29 -30.45 -0.50
CA PHE A 449 58.91 -29.79 -1.75
C PHE A 449 59.34 -30.53 -3.02
N ASP A 450 60.46 -31.27 -2.98
CA ASP A 450 60.98 -32.01 -4.14
C ASP A 450 60.33 -33.41 -4.29
N GLY A 451 59.44 -33.78 -3.35
CA GLY A 451 58.82 -35.09 -3.30
C GLY A 451 57.67 -35.26 -4.29
N ALA A 452 57.51 -36.49 -4.80
CA ALA A 452 56.38 -36.85 -5.67
C ALA A 452 55.00 -36.63 -5.00
N ARG A 453 54.94 -36.72 -3.66
CA ARG A 453 53.71 -36.46 -2.88
C ARG A 453 53.30 -35.00 -2.93
N TYR A 454 54.24 -34.08 -2.71
CA TYR A 454 53.98 -32.65 -2.78
C TYR A 454 53.56 -32.25 -4.20
N ALA A 455 54.31 -32.68 -5.22
CA ALA A 455 53.98 -32.39 -6.62
C ALA A 455 52.57 -32.89 -7.01
N TRP A 456 52.21 -34.11 -6.58
CA TRP A 456 50.88 -34.66 -6.84
C TRP A 456 49.76 -33.87 -6.13
N LEU A 457 49.97 -33.46 -4.88
CA LEU A 457 49.00 -32.64 -4.15
C LEU A 457 48.87 -31.25 -4.78
N LYS A 458 49.97 -30.62 -5.21
CA LYS A 458 49.93 -29.32 -5.90
C LYS A 458 49.11 -29.36 -7.17
N GLU A 459 49.16 -30.46 -7.92
CA GLU A 459 48.38 -30.62 -9.15
C GLU A 459 46.88 -30.91 -8.89
N ARG A 460 46.54 -31.49 -7.73
CA ARG A 460 45.23 -32.15 -7.54
C ARG A 460 44.43 -31.74 -6.31
N ALA A 461 45.01 -31.08 -5.32
CA ALA A 461 44.27 -30.72 -4.11
C ALA A 461 43.12 -29.75 -4.42
N GLU A 462 43.35 -28.79 -5.32
CA GLU A 462 42.43 -27.66 -5.53
C GLU A 462 41.09 -28.10 -6.13
N ARG A 463 41.10 -29.08 -7.04
CA ARG A 463 39.87 -29.71 -7.57
C ARG A 463 39.03 -30.44 -6.50
N HIS A 464 39.60 -30.65 -5.32
CA HIS A 464 38.92 -31.24 -4.15
C HIS A 464 38.66 -30.20 -3.05
N GLY A 465 38.84 -28.91 -3.33
CA GLY A 465 38.58 -27.83 -2.38
C GLY A 465 39.70 -27.59 -1.36
N TRP A 466 40.91 -28.11 -1.61
CA TRP A 466 42.09 -27.91 -0.76
C TRP A 466 43.23 -27.27 -1.54
N THR A 467 43.97 -26.35 -0.94
CA THR A 467 45.06 -25.66 -1.61
C THR A 467 46.29 -25.59 -0.72
N HIS A 468 47.43 -25.40 -1.36
CA HIS A 468 48.67 -25.02 -0.71
C HIS A 468 48.77 -23.50 -0.83
N PRO A 469 48.68 -22.76 0.29
CA PRO A 469 48.57 -21.31 0.24
C PRO A 469 49.89 -20.65 -0.17
N ASP A 470 49.81 -19.48 -0.80
CA ASP A 470 50.98 -18.75 -1.35
C ASP A 470 52.07 -18.49 -0.29
N TRP A 471 51.69 -18.24 0.97
CA TRP A 471 52.66 -18.00 2.04
C TRP A 471 53.48 -19.25 2.40
N ALA A 472 52.96 -20.45 2.12
CA ALA A 472 53.58 -21.74 2.41
C ALA A 472 54.45 -22.26 1.26
N GLU A 473 54.39 -21.64 0.08
CA GLU A 473 55.19 -21.99 -1.11
C GLU A 473 56.70 -22.02 -0.84
N PRO A 474 57.50 -22.69 -1.67
CA PRO A 474 58.96 -22.71 -1.53
C PRO A 474 59.60 -21.31 -1.44
N ASP A 475 59.03 -20.34 -2.15
CA ASP A 475 59.41 -18.92 -2.16
C ASP A 475 58.46 -18.04 -1.32
N GLY A 476 57.54 -18.67 -0.59
CA GLY A 476 56.64 -18.03 0.36
C GLY A 476 57.36 -17.52 1.60
N ARG A 477 56.63 -16.74 2.41
CA ARG A 477 57.14 -16.14 3.65
C ARG A 477 57.61 -17.20 4.64
N LEU A 478 56.84 -18.28 4.78
CA LEU A 478 57.11 -19.38 5.70
C LEU A 478 56.92 -20.70 4.93
N PRO A 479 57.98 -21.21 4.27
CA PRO A 479 57.86 -22.41 3.44
C PRO A 479 57.47 -23.65 4.26
N GLU A 480 56.26 -24.14 4.06
CA GLU A 480 55.66 -25.26 4.79
C GLU A 480 55.05 -26.28 3.82
N PRO A 481 55.85 -27.22 3.29
CA PRO A 481 55.34 -28.18 2.30
C PRO A 481 54.21 -29.06 2.85
N TRP A 482 54.11 -29.16 4.18
CA TRP A 482 53.11 -29.93 4.90
C TRP A 482 51.78 -29.21 5.08
N HIS A 483 51.70 -27.88 5.00
CA HIS A 483 50.48 -27.14 5.34
C HIS A 483 49.52 -27.07 4.14
N TRP A 484 48.32 -27.58 4.32
CA TRP A 484 47.24 -27.51 3.32
C TRP A 484 45.99 -26.96 3.98
N GLN A 485 45.24 -26.13 3.25
CA GLN A 485 44.01 -25.54 3.78
C GLN A 485 42.88 -25.62 2.77
N ALA A 486 41.64 -25.60 3.25
CA ALA A 486 40.48 -25.51 2.38
C ALA A 486 40.53 -24.20 1.58
N VAL A 487 40.09 -24.22 0.33
CA VAL A 487 39.99 -23.02 -0.52
C VAL A 487 39.05 -21.97 0.10
N GLU A 488 38.06 -22.41 0.87
CA GLU A 488 37.12 -21.56 1.62
C GLU A 488 37.72 -20.97 2.92
N THR A 489 39.01 -21.19 3.18
CA THR A 489 39.68 -20.57 4.34
C THR A 489 39.74 -19.06 4.13
N PRO A 490 39.17 -18.25 5.04
CA PRO A 490 39.21 -16.81 4.93
C PRO A 490 40.64 -16.28 4.92
N THR A 491 40.92 -15.35 4.01
CA THR A 491 42.17 -14.57 3.95
C THR A 491 41.93 -13.08 4.16
N GLU A 492 40.66 -12.70 4.37
CA GLU A 492 40.17 -11.35 4.67
C GLU A 492 38.83 -11.45 5.43
N TYR A 493 38.27 -10.30 5.86
CA TYR A 493 37.20 -10.21 6.86
C TYR A 493 35.75 -10.23 6.38
#